data_AF-A0AA96TC85-F1
#
_entry.id   AF-A0AA96TC85-F1
#
_cell.length_a   1.000
_cell.length_b   1.000
_cell.length_c   1.000
_cell.angle_alpha   90.00
_cell.angle_beta   90.00
_cell.angle_gamma   90.00
#
_symmetry.space_group_name_H-M   'P 1'
#
loop_
_entity.id
_entity.type
_entity.pdbx_description
1 polymer ?
#
loop_
_entity_poly.entity_id
_entity_poly.type
_entity_poly.pdbx_seq_one_letter_code
_entity_poly.pdbx_strand_id
1 'polypeptide(L)'
;MTDHDLLLQIVHKLDHMATKEDIVNFATKDDLRASIDEVKAEFNDKLSNFATKDDLKEAIEDAKSELYDEIVLCEKDIDEIKEQMSFFKAAKLEYDNQILFIKKLSNLETRVEKLEAQTG
;
A
#
# COMPACT_ATOMS: atom_id res chain seq x y z
N MET A 1 1.11 57.39 64.21
CA MET A 1 1.96 57.43 63.01
C MET A 1 2.19 58.89 62.69
N THR A 2 3.45 59.32 62.72
CA THR A 2 3.82 60.69 62.37
C THR A 2 3.92 60.84 60.85
N ASP A 3 3.89 62.05 60.31
CA ASP A 3 4.08 62.30 58.88
C ASP A 3 5.43 61.76 58.39
N HIS A 4 6.44 61.74 59.25
CA HIS A 4 7.75 61.15 58.97
C HIS A 4 7.67 59.62 58.77
N ASP A 5 6.90 58.92 59.61
CA ASP A 5 6.70 57.47 59.47
C ASP A 5 5.98 57.12 58.15
N LEU A 6 5.05 57.98 57.73
CA LEU A 6 4.33 57.81 56.46
C LEU A 6 5.27 58.01 55.26
N LEU A 7 6.15 59.02 55.31
CA LEU A 7 7.15 59.26 54.27
C LEU A 7 8.13 58.08 54.15
N LEU A 8 8.60 57.55 55.28
CA LEU A 8 9.52 56.41 55.29
C LEU A 8 8.90 55.15 54.66
N GLN A 9 7.62 54.88 54.94
CA GLN A 9 6.88 53.77 54.34
C GLN A 9 6.69 53.92 52.83
N ILE A 10 6.50 55.15 52.34
CA ILE A 10 6.36 55.42 50.90
C ILE A 10 7.69 55.17 50.19
N VAL A 11 8.81 55.68 50.73
CA VAL A 11 10.15 55.47 50.16
C VAL A 11 10.48 53.98 50.07
N HIS A 12 10.26 53.22 51.16
CA HIS A 12 10.50 51.78 51.16
C HIS A 12 9.67 51.03 50.09
N LYS A 13 8.43 51.47 49.81
CA LYS A 13 7.61 50.88 48.73
C LYS A 13 8.14 51.21 47.33
N LEU A 14 8.65 52.42 47.14
CA LEU A 14 9.23 52.85 45.86
C LEU A 14 10.51 52.09 45.52
N ASP A 15 11.33 51.76 46.53
CA ASP A 15 12.57 50.98 46.33
C ASP A 15 12.33 49.55 45.80
N HIS A 16 11.11 49.02 45.92
CA HIS A 16 10.74 47.68 45.43
C HIS A 16 9.97 47.71 44.11
N MET A 17 9.76 48.89 43.51
CA MET A 17 9.13 49.01 42.21
C MET A 17 10.16 48.77 41.11
N ALA A 18 9.80 47.93 40.14
CA ALA A 18 10.60 47.78 38.93
C ALA A 18 10.71 49.13 38.19
N THR A 19 11.92 49.44 37.75
CA THR A 19 12.26 50.60 36.94
C THR A 19 12.06 50.30 35.45
N LYS A 20 12.17 51.33 34.61
CA LYS A 20 12.15 51.14 33.15
C LYS A 20 13.37 50.35 32.65
N GLU A 21 14.52 50.52 33.30
CA GLU A 21 15.72 49.76 32.97
C GLU A 21 15.54 48.27 33.30
N ASP A 22 14.81 47.93 34.38
CA ASP A 22 14.55 46.53 34.74
C ASP A 22 13.75 45.77 33.67
N ILE A 23 12.89 46.47 32.91
CA ILE A 23 11.99 45.82 31.93
C ILE A 23 12.48 45.85 30.48
N VAL A 24 13.56 46.58 30.17
CA VAL A 24 14.01 46.79 28.77
C VAL A 24 14.41 45.49 28.05
N ASN A 25 14.87 44.50 28.82
CA ASN A 25 15.28 43.19 28.30
C ASN A 25 14.17 42.13 28.35
N PHE A 26 12.97 42.48 28.81
CA PHE A 26 11.84 41.55 28.78
C PHE A 26 11.24 41.48 27.38
N ALA A 27 10.99 40.26 26.91
CA ALA A 27 10.25 40.04 25.68
C ALA A 27 8.85 40.67 25.78
N THR A 28 8.49 41.41 24.75
CA THR A 28 7.16 41.97 24.58
C THR A 28 6.20 40.89 24.05
N LYS A 29 4.91 41.22 24.05
CA LYS A 29 3.90 40.35 23.44
C LYS A 29 4.15 40.16 21.93
N ASP A 30 4.70 41.17 21.28
CA ASP A 30 4.98 41.13 19.84
C ASP A 30 6.16 40.22 19.55
N ASP A 31 7.19 40.23 20.40
CA ASP A 31 8.33 39.30 20.30
C ASP A 31 7.86 37.84 20.38
N LEU A 32 7.01 37.53 21.36
CA LEU A 32 6.44 36.18 21.50
C LEU A 32 5.59 35.79 20.29
N ARG A 33 4.81 36.73 19.74
CA ARG A 33 3.99 36.48 18.56
C ARG A 33 4.84 36.20 17.33
N ALA A 34 5.91 36.97 17.12
CA ALA A 34 6.87 36.74 16.05
C ALA A 34 7.51 35.35 16.14
N SER A 35 7.97 34.95 17.33
CA SER A 35 8.53 33.60 17.53
C SER A 35 7.51 32.49 17.30
N ILE A 36 6.26 32.67 17.72
CA ILE A 36 5.18 31.69 17.46
C ILE A 36 4.91 31.57 15.96
N ASP A 37 4.86 32.68 15.24
CA ASP A 37 4.58 32.68 13.80
C ASP A 37 5.74 32.06 13.00
N GLU A 38 6.99 32.29 13.40
CA GLU A 38 8.18 31.63 12.84
C GLU A 38 8.14 30.11 13.05
N VAL A 39 7.90 29.66 14.28
CA VAL A 39 7.81 28.22 14.60
C VAL A 39 6.65 27.56 13.86
N LYS A 40 5.51 28.24 13.71
CA LYS A 40 4.38 27.73 12.90
C LYS A 40 4.74 27.61 11.43
N ALA A 41 5.44 28.59 10.87
CA ALA A 41 5.86 28.55 9.47
C ALA A 41 6.80 27.38 9.22
N GLU A 42 7.83 27.20 10.07
CA GLU A 42 8.77 26.08 9.97
C GLU A 42 8.05 24.72 10.13
N PHE A 43 7.12 24.63 11.08
CA PHE A 43 6.34 23.42 11.31
C PHE A 43 5.42 23.08 10.12
N ASN A 44 4.75 24.08 9.55
CA ASN A 44 3.88 23.90 8.39
C ASN A 44 4.67 23.50 7.13
N ASP A 45 5.85 24.08 6.92
CA ASP A 45 6.74 23.71 5.81
C ASP A 45 7.17 22.24 5.93
N LYS A 46 7.55 21.80 7.13
CA LYS A 46 7.87 20.38 7.39
C LYS A 46 6.68 19.45 7.17
N LEU A 47 5.46 19.87 7.53
CA LEU A 47 4.25 19.09 7.32
C LEU A 47 3.82 19.03 5.84
N SER A 48 4.12 20.05 5.03
CA SER A 48 3.72 20.11 3.62
C SER A 48 4.29 18.98 2.77
N ASN A 49 5.38 18.34 3.21
CA ASN A 49 6.00 17.21 2.51
C ASN A 49 5.39 15.84 2.88
N PHE A 50 4.45 15.81 3.82
CA PHE A 50 3.78 14.56 4.20
C PHE A 50 2.53 14.35 3.36
N ALA A 51 2.34 13.10 2.90
CA ALA A 51 1.10 12.68 2.30
C ALA A 51 -0.06 12.89 3.28
N THR A 52 -1.11 13.52 2.81
CA THR A 52 -2.36 13.69 3.53
C THR A 52 -3.12 12.37 3.58
N LYS A 53 -4.15 12.33 4.42
CA LYS A 53 -5.06 11.18 4.47
C LYS A 53 -5.72 10.90 3.12
N ASP A 54 -5.98 11.93 2.33
CA ASP A 54 -6.67 11.79 1.06
C ASP A 54 -5.72 11.30 -0.04
N ASP A 55 -4.46 11.77 -0.06
CA ASP A 55 -3.42 11.23 -0.95
C ASP A 55 -3.24 9.71 -0.75
N LEU A 56 -3.26 9.26 0.51
CA LEU A 56 -3.15 7.83 0.83
C LEU A 56 -4.38 7.04 0.40
N LYS A 57 -5.59 7.61 0.48
CA LYS A 57 -6.81 6.93 0.01
C LYS A 57 -6.81 6.78 -1.51
N GLU A 58 -6.39 7.82 -2.22
CA GLU A 58 -6.29 7.80 -3.67
C GLU A 58 -5.31 6.72 -4.12
N ALA A 59 -4.09 6.72 -3.57
CA ALA A 59 -3.10 5.69 -3.86
C ALA A 59 -3.58 4.26 -3.54
N ILE A 60 -4.39 4.08 -2.48
CA ILE A 60 -4.98 2.78 -2.12
C ILE A 60 -6.05 2.36 -3.13
N GLU A 61 -6.92 3.28 -3.57
CA GLU A 61 -7.98 2.95 -4.51
C GLU A 61 -7.42 2.67 -5.92
N ASP A 62 -6.39 3.41 -6.34
CA ASP A 62 -5.66 3.14 -7.59
C ASP A 62 -5.02 1.76 -7.57
N ALA A 63 -4.24 1.44 -6.54
CA ALA A 63 -3.62 0.12 -6.40
C ALA A 63 -4.66 -1.01 -6.35
N LYS A 64 -5.80 -0.77 -5.71
CA LYS A 64 -6.89 -1.73 -5.66
C LYS A 64 -7.52 -1.94 -7.05
N SER A 65 -7.73 -0.87 -7.81
CA SER A 65 -8.26 -0.95 -9.18
C SER A 65 -7.32 -1.73 -10.09
N GLU A 66 -6.01 -1.43 -10.04
CA GLU A 66 -4.99 -2.15 -10.82
C GLU A 66 -4.99 -3.65 -10.50
N LEU A 67 -5.05 -4.01 -9.21
CA LEU A 67 -5.12 -5.41 -8.79
C LEU A 67 -6.41 -6.10 -9.28
N TYR A 68 -7.55 -5.41 -9.28
CA TYR A 68 -8.78 -5.98 -9.82
C TYR A 68 -8.67 -6.28 -11.31
N ASP A 69 -8.10 -5.37 -12.09
CA ASP A 69 -7.92 -5.55 -13.53
C ASP A 69 -6.97 -6.73 -13.83
N GLU A 70 -5.87 -6.85 -13.09
CA GLU A 70 -4.94 -7.98 -13.20
C GLU A 70 -5.60 -9.33 -12.86
N ILE A 71 -6.44 -9.36 -11.82
CA ILE A 71 -7.19 -10.57 -11.44
C ILE A 71 -8.14 -10.99 -12.56
N VAL A 72 -8.87 -10.04 -13.16
CA VAL A 72 -9.81 -10.32 -14.26
C VAL A 72 -9.07 -10.91 -15.47
N LEU A 73 -7.88 -10.37 -15.81
CA LEU A 73 -7.05 -10.93 -16.87
C LEU A 73 -6.58 -12.35 -16.54
N CYS A 74 -6.13 -12.59 -15.30
CA CYS A 74 -5.74 -13.93 -14.85
C CYS A 74 -6.90 -14.93 -14.91
N GLU A 75 -8.11 -14.54 -14.52
CA GLU A 75 -9.30 -15.39 -14.59
C GLU A 75 -9.60 -15.82 -16.03
N LYS A 76 -9.47 -14.88 -16.98
CA LYS A 76 -9.62 -15.17 -18.41
C LYS A 76 -8.57 -16.17 -18.91
N ASP A 77 -7.30 -15.96 -18.58
CA ASP A 77 -6.21 -16.87 -18.97
C ASP A 77 -6.41 -18.27 -18.38
N ILE A 78 -6.90 -18.36 -17.13
CA ILE A 78 -7.24 -19.62 -16.48
C ILE A 78 -8.35 -20.36 -17.25
N ASP A 79 -9.37 -19.65 -17.71
CA ASP A 79 -10.47 -20.26 -18.46
C ASP A 79 -10.02 -20.75 -19.85
N GLU A 80 -9.17 -19.99 -20.54
CA GLU A 80 -8.54 -20.43 -21.80
C GLU A 80 -7.69 -21.70 -21.59
N ILE A 81 -6.91 -21.77 -20.51
CA ILE A 81 -6.12 -22.97 -20.15
C ILE A 81 -7.03 -24.16 -19.87
N LYS A 82 -8.13 -23.99 -19.15
CA LYS A 82 -9.10 -25.07 -18.88
C LYS A 82 -9.69 -25.62 -20.18
N GLU A 83 -10.04 -24.74 -21.12
CA GLU A 83 -10.56 -25.14 -22.43
C GLU A 83 -9.52 -25.96 -23.20
N GLN A 84 -8.29 -25.48 -23.31
CA GLN A 84 -7.19 -26.19 -23.97
C GLN A 84 -6.94 -27.57 -23.31
N MET A 85 -6.96 -27.64 -21.98
CA MET A 85 -6.82 -28.89 -21.24
C MET A 85 -7.93 -29.90 -21.56
N SER A 86 -9.16 -29.42 -21.76
CA SER A 86 -10.28 -30.28 -22.14
C SER A 86 -10.06 -30.91 -23.54
N PHE A 87 -9.55 -30.12 -24.49
CA PHE A 87 -9.19 -30.58 -25.82
C PHE A 87 -8.07 -31.64 -25.76
N PHE A 88 -7.00 -31.38 -25.02
CA PHE A 88 -5.91 -32.35 -24.86
C PHE A 88 -6.37 -33.65 -24.22
N LYS A 89 -7.29 -33.59 -23.25
CA LYS A 89 -7.85 -34.78 -22.62
C LYS A 89 -8.66 -35.63 -23.62
N ALA A 90 -9.44 -34.99 -24.48
CA ALA A 90 -10.19 -35.67 -25.53
C ALA A 90 -9.25 -36.31 -26.57
N ALA A 91 -8.27 -35.56 -27.07
CA ALA A 91 -7.29 -36.06 -28.03
C ALA A 91 -6.49 -37.25 -27.46
N LYS A 92 -6.09 -37.18 -26.19
CA LYS A 92 -5.40 -38.29 -25.52
C LYS A 92 -6.24 -39.57 -25.50
N LEU A 93 -7.52 -39.46 -25.15
CA LEU A 93 -8.42 -40.62 -25.12
C LEU A 93 -8.57 -41.24 -26.52
N GLU A 94 -8.62 -40.41 -27.56
CA GLU A 94 -8.69 -40.87 -28.94
C GLU A 94 -7.42 -41.62 -29.35
N TYR A 95 -6.23 -41.10 -29.01
CA TYR A 95 -4.98 -41.81 -29.24
C TYR A 95 -4.89 -43.14 -28.49
N ASP A 96 -5.30 -43.18 -27.22
CA ASP A 96 -5.32 -44.43 -26.43
C ASP A 96 -6.21 -45.50 -27.09
N ASN A 97 -7.37 -45.10 -27.62
CA ASN A 97 -8.28 -45.98 -28.37
C ASN A 97 -7.67 -46.48 -29.68
N GLN A 98 -7.00 -45.60 -30.44
CA GLN A 98 -6.31 -45.98 -31.68
C GLN A 98 -5.19 -46.99 -31.42
N ILE A 99 -4.38 -46.78 -30.37
CA ILE A 99 -3.33 -47.73 -29.96
C ILE A 99 -3.92 -49.11 -29.63
N LEU A 100 -5.06 -49.15 -28.93
CA LEU A 100 -5.75 -50.41 -28.63
C LEU A 100 -6.23 -51.12 -29.90
N PHE A 101 -6.76 -50.38 -30.87
CA PHE A 101 -7.21 -50.94 -32.14
C PHE A 101 -6.05 -51.53 -32.95
N ILE A 102 -4.92 -50.82 -33.04
CA ILE A 102 -3.70 -51.30 -33.72
C ILE A 102 -3.20 -52.60 -33.08
N LYS A 103 -3.18 -52.70 -31.74
CA LYS A 103 -2.78 -53.94 -31.04
C LYS A 103 -3.70 -55.12 -31.38
N LYS A 104 -5.02 -54.89 -31.48
CA LYS A 104 -5.98 -55.92 -31.87
C LYS A 104 -5.81 -56.35 -33.32
N LEU A 105 -5.58 -55.42 -34.24
CA LEU A 105 -5.30 -55.72 -35.64
C LEU A 105 -4.05 -56.59 -35.79
N SER A 106 -2.94 -56.18 -35.17
CA SER A 106 -1.68 -56.95 -35.20
C SER A 106 -1.86 -58.38 -34.68
N ASN A 107 -2.68 -58.58 -33.63
CA ASN A 107 -3.01 -59.91 -33.15
C ASN A 107 -3.80 -60.75 -34.17
N LEU A 108 -4.77 -60.13 -34.86
CA LEU A 108 -5.54 -60.79 -35.91
C LEU A 108 -4.65 -61.16 -37.10
N GLU A 109 -3.80 -60.25 -37.56
CA GLU A 109 -2.82 -60.48 -38.63
C GLU A 109 -1.95 -61.71 -38.31
N THR A 110 -1.38 -61.76 -37.10
CA THR A 110 -0.58 -62.92 -36.64
C THR A 110 -1.38 -64.23 -36.65
N ARG A 111 -2.68 -64.18 -36.36
CA ARG A 111 -3.56 -65.38 -36.36
C ARG A 111 -3.90 -65.82 -37.78
N VAL A 112 -4.14 -64.88 -38.69
CA VAL A 112 -4.42 -65.14 -40.11
C VAL A 112 -3.20 -65.79 -40.75
N GLU A 113 -1.99 -65.24 -40.55
CA GLU A 113 -0.74 -65.83 -41.06
C GLU A 113 -0.57 -67.30 -40.63
N LYS A 114 -0.88 -67.61 -39.36
CA LYS A 114 -0.82 -68.99 -38.85
C LYS A 114 -1.83 -69.93 -39.51
N LEU A 115 -3.03 -69.45 -39.83
CA LEU A 115 -4.08 -70.24 -40.48
C LEU A 115 -3.75 -70.47 -41.96
N GLU A 116 -3.24 -69.45 -42.65
CA GLU A 116 -2.79 -69.55 -44.04
C GLU A 116 -1.64 -70.56 -44.18
N ALA A 117 -0.68 -70.55 -43.24
CA ALA A 117 0.41 -71.53 -43.21
C ALA A 117 -0.04 -72.99 -42.96
N GLN A 118 -1.25 -73.22 -42.46
CA GLN A 118 -1.82 -74.55 -42.23
C GLN A 118 -2.67 -75.05 -43.41
N THR A 119 -3.03 -74.17 -44.34
CA THR A 119 -3.98 -74.45 -45.43
C THR A 119 -3.34 -74.44 -46.83
N GLY A 120 -2.07 -74.03 -46.94
CA GLY A 120 -1.22 -74.20 -48.13
C GLY A 120 -0.26 -75.37 -47.99
#